data_AF-A0A5S4GWG3-F1
#
_entry.id   AF-A0A5S4GWG3-F1
#
_cell.length_a   1.000
_cell.length_b   1.000
_cell.length_c   1.000
_cell.angle_alpha   90.00
_cell.angle_beta   90.00
_cell.angle_gamma   90.00
#
_symmetry.space_group_name_H-M   'P 1'
#
loop_
_entity.id
_entity.type
_entity.pdbx_description
1 polymer ?
#
loop_
_entity_poly.entity_id
_entity_poly.type
_entity_poly.pdbx_seq_one_letter_code
_entity_poly.pdbx_strand_id
1 'polypeptide(L)'
;MPVPDLDSGLGFYRDRLGHELLWRNDQLGQAGLGLPDSDAEIVLATRLGLAPAWLVSSADEAAAEVVAAGGRMVAEPSDIPVGRVAVVTDPFGNELVLVDLSKGRYVTDPAGTVTGVARDDEGTTQAR
;
A
#
# COMPACT_ATOMS: atom_id res chain seq x y z
N MET A 1 -6.57 2.25 6.71
CA MET A 1 -7.15 2.47 8.06
C MET A 1 -6.77 3.87 8.53
N PRO A 2 -7.73 4.81 8.59
CA PRO A 2 -7.44 6.16 9.05
C PRO A 2 -7.10 6.17 10.55
N VAL A 3 -6.02 6.85 10.92
CA VAL A 3 -5.58 7.06 12.31
C VAL A 3 -5.19 8.54 12.52
N PRO A 4 -5.34 9.10 13.73
CA PRO A 4 -5.01 10.51 13.98
C PRO A 4 -3.52 10.82 13.82
N ASP A 5 -2.67 9.86 14.18
CA ASP A 5 -1.22 9.89 14.00
C ASP A 5 -0.68 8.44 13.96
N LEU A 6 0.52 8.25 13.41
CA LEU A 6 1.09 6.92 13.25
C LEU A 6 1.50 6.29 14.58
N ASP A 7 1.96 7.07 15.55
CA ASP A 7 2.42 6.52 16.83
C ASP A 7 1.26 5.94 17.64
N SER A 8 0.14 6.66 17.72
CA SER A 8 -1.10 6.17 18.33
C SER A 8 -1.64 4.94 17.60
N GLY A 9 -1.61 4.95 16.26
CA GLY A 9 -2.05 3.81 15.45
C GLY A 9 -1.19 2.56 15.69
N LEU A 10 0.13 2.69 15.60
CA LEU A 10 1.08 1.60 15.86
C LEU A 10 1.00 1.12 17.31
N GLY A 11 0.84 2.04 18.26
CA GLY A 11 0.62 1.71 19.66
C GLY A 11 -0.60 0.81 19.90
N PHE A 12 -1.63 0.90 19.05
CA PHE A 12 -2.77 0.00 19.11
C PHE A 12 -2.53 -1.28 18.30
N TYR A 13 -2.31 -1.18 16.98
CA TYR A 13 -2.28 -2.34 16.09
C TYR A 13 -1.03 -3.22 16.25
N ARG A 14 0.15 -2.61 16.42
CA ARG A 14 1.40 -3.36 16.65
C ARG A 14 1.51 -3.78 18.11
N ASP A 15 1.46 -2.83 19.04
CA ASP A 15 1.86 -3.11 20.43
C ASP A 15 0.77 -3.82 21.25
N ARG A 16 -0.52 -3.63 20.94
CA ARG A 16 -1.63 -4.29 21.66
C ARG A 16 -2.21 -5.48 20.91
N LEU A 17 -2.36 -5.38 19.59
CA LEU A 17 -2.94 -6.45 18.77
C LEU A 17 -1.90 -7.40 18.16
N GLY A 18 -0.62 -7.03 18.20
CA GLY A 18 0.48 -7.92 17.83
C GLY A 18 0.78 -8.00 16.33
N HIS A 19 0.31 -7.06 15.51
CA HIS A 19 0.67 -7.02 14.10
C HIS A 19 2.14 -6.63 13.91
N GLU A 20 2.82 -7.27 12.96
CA GLU A 20 4.19 -6.92 12.59
C GLU A 20 4.22 -5.60 11.81
N LEU A 21 5.14 -4.70 12.16
CA LEU A 21 5.42 -3.50 11.37
C LEU A 21 6.32 -3.85 10.20
N LEU A 22 5.81 -3.74 8.98
CA LEU A 22 6.56 -4.00 7.75
C LEU A 22 7.30 -2.74 7.29
N TRP A 23 6.61 -1.60 7.27
CA TRP A 23 7.18 -0.33 6.87
C TRP A 23 6.46 0.87 7.48
N ARG A 24 7.21 1.96 7.69
CA ARG A 24 6.72 3.26 8.16
C ARG A 24 7.33 4.37 7.31
N ASN A 25 6.47 5.24 6.79
CA ASN A 25 6.88 6.44 6.07
C ASN A 25 6.16 7.66 6.64
N ASP A 26 6.83 8.39 7.54
CA ASP A 26 6.28 9.58 8.19
C ASP A 26 6.01 10.72 7.21
N GLN A 27 6.79 10.84 6.13
CA GLN A 27 6.55 11.87 5.11
C GLN A 27 5.23 11.64 4.38
N LEU A 28 4.89 10.37 4.10
CA LEU A 28 3.59 9.99 3.55
C LEU A 28 2.50 9.88 4.64
N GLY A 29 2.89 9.86 5.91
CA GLY A 29 1.99 9.70 7.04
C GLY A 29 1.29 8.34 6.99
N GLN A 30 2.02 7.29 6.62
CA GLN A 30 1.52 5.93 6.46
C GLN A 30 2.43 4.88 7.10
N ALA A 31 1.84 3.75 7.52
CA ALA A 31 2.58 2.57 7.95
C ALA A 31 1.85 1.29 7.55
N GLY A 32 2.57 0.32 7.00
CA GLY A 32 2.06 -1.00 6.62
C GLY A 32 2.34 -2.03 7.71
N LEU A 33 1.31 -2.79 8.07
CA LEU A 33 1.37 -3.85 9.07
C LEU A 33 1.00 -5.18 8.42
N GLY A 34 1.75 -6.24 8.72
CA GLY A 34 1.49 -7.57 8.18
C GLY A 34 0.24 -8.23 8.77
N LEU A 35 -0.44 -9.03 7.96
CA LEU A 35 -1.45 -9.98 8.41
C LEU A 35 -0.86 -11.39 8.46
N PRO A 36 -1.01 -12.13 9.57
CA PRO A 36 -0.55 -13.51 9.65
C PRO A 36 -1.11 -14.37 8.50
N ASP A 37 -0.28 -15.28 8.00
CA ASP A 37 -0.62 -16.27 6.97
C ASP A 37 -1.08 -15.69 5.62
N SER A 38 -0.74 -14.42 5.31
CA SER A 38 -1.03 -13.80 4.02
C SER A 38 -0.04 -12.69 3.65
N ASP A 39 0.00 -12.33 2.38
CA ASP A 39 0.76 -11.16 1.89
C ASP A 39 -0.06 -9.85 1.96
N ALA A 40 -1.21 -9.86 2.64
CA ALA A 40 -2.06 -8.68 2.79
C ALA A 40 -1.56 -7.78 3.93
N GLU A 41 -1.75 -6.48 3.76
CA GLU A 41 -1.29 -5.48 4.72
C GLU A 41 -2.45 -4.64 5.27
N ILE A 42 -2.36 -4.26 6.54
CA ILE A 42 -3.12 -3.16 7.11
C ILE A 42 -2.28 -1.88 6.91
N VAL A 43 -2.72 -0.99 6.04
CA VAL A 43 -2.09 0.33 5.89
C VAL A 43 -2.78 1.34 6.81
N LEU A 44 -2.07 1.81 7.83
CA LEU A 44 -2.43 2.97 8.62
C LEU A 44 -2.16 4.24 7.81
N ALA A 45 -3.07 5.20 7.84
CA ALA A 45 -2.90 6.47 7.12
C ALA A 45 -3.46 7.65 7.92
N THR A 46 -2.76 8.78 7.88
CA THR A 46 -3.16 10.01 8.58
C THR A 46 -3.98 10.97 7.71
N ARG A 47 -3.93 10.76 6.38
CA ARG A 47 -4.50 11.70 5.39
C ARG A 47 -5.44 11.06 4.37
N LEU A 48 -5.62 9.74 4.44
CA LEU A 48 -6.47 9.00 3.49
C LEU A 48 -7.66 8.38 4.21
N GLY A 49 -8.78 8.29 3.48
CA GLY A 49 -9.98 7.59 3.93
C GLY A 49 -9.79 6.07 3.98
N LEU A 50 -10.85 5.38 4.40
CA LEU A 50 -10.89 3.92 4.35
C LEU A 50 -11.33 3.45 2.96
N ALA A 51 -10.46 2.71 2.28
CA ALA A 51 -10.77 1.99 1.05
C ALA A 51 -9.91 0.71 0.98
N PRO A 52 -10.38 -0.36 0.31
CA PRO A 52 -9.51 -1.47 -0.05
C PRO A 52 -8.47 -1.01 -1.08
N ALA A 53 -7.26 -1.54 -0.96
CA ALA A 53 -6.23 -1.45 -2.00
C ALA A 53 -6.06 -2.80 -2.66
N TRP A 54 -6.18 -2.84 -3.98
CA TRP A 54 -5.96 -4.03 -4.80
C TRP A 54 -4.60 -3.93 -5.48
N LEU A 55 -3.75 -4.91 -5.19
CA LEU A 55 -2.51 -5.09 -5.91
C LEU A 55 -2.84 -5.58 -7.33
N VAL A 56 -2.40 -4.81 -8.33
CA VAL A 56 -2.60 -5.09 -9.74
C VAL A 56 -1.26 -5.06 -10.48
N SER A 57 -1.20 -5.68 -11.66
CA SER A 57 0.00 -5.68 -12.50
C SER A 57 0.32 -4.31 -13.08
N SER A 58 -0.70 -3.49 -13.32
CA SER A 58 -0.61 -2.12 -13.86
C SER A 58 -1.79 -1.31 -13.35
N ALA A 59 -1.53 -0.23 -12.60
CA ALA A 59 -2.58 0.66 -12.11
C ALA A 59 -3.35 1.33 -13.26
N ASP A 60 -2.66 1.69 -14.34
CA ASP A 60 -3.23 2.36 -15.50
C ASP A 60 -4.20 1.44 -16.27
N GLU A 61 -3.79 0.20 -16.55
CA GLU A 61 -4.63 -0.76 -17.27
C GLU A 61 -5.85 -1.15 -16.43
N ALA A 62 -5.65 -1.47 -15.14
CA ALA A 62 -6.74 -1.84 -14.25
C ALA A 62 -7.75 -0.70 -14.07
N ALA A 63 -7.30 0.55 -13.97
CA ALA A 63 -8.20 1.70 -13.87
C ALA A 63 -9.02 1.89 -15.16
N ALA A 64 -8.40 1.73 -16.34
CA ALA A 64 -9.10 1.78 -17.61
C ALA A 64 -10.16 0.68 -17.73
N GLU A 65 -9.85 -0.55 -17.28
CA GLU A 65 -10.80 -1.66 -17.24
C GLU A 65 -12.00 -1.38 -16.33
N VAL A 66 -11.77 -0.85 -15.12
CA VAL A 66 -12.86 -0.49 -14.20
C VAL A 66 -13.77 0.56 -14.80
N VAL A 67 -13.21 1.60 -15.45
CA VAL A 67 -14.01 2.62 -16.14
C VAL A 67 -14.82 2.02 -17.29
N ALA A 68 -14.20 1.17 -18.12
CA ALA A 68 -14.89 0.48 -19.21
C ALA A 68 -16.03 -0.43 -18.72
N ALA A 69 -15.89 -1.00 -17.52
CA ALA A 69 -16.91 -1.82 -16.87
C ALA A 69 -18.04 -1.02 -16.19
N GLY A 70 -18.07 0.31 -16.34
CA GLY A 70 -19.10 1.20 -15.77
C GLY A 70 -18.75 1.81 -14.42
N GLY A 71 -17.51 1.65 -13.96
CA GLY A 71 -16.94 2.44 -12.88
C GLY A 71 -16.60 3.86 -13.31
N ARG A 72 -15.95 4.62 -12.42
CA ARG A 72 -15.49 5.99 -12.70
C ARG A 72 -14.09 6.23 -12.16
N MET A 73 -13.31 7.03 -12.86
CA MET A 73 -12.04 7.54 -12.36
C MET A 73 -12.30 8.59 -11.27
N VAL A 74 -11.65 8.44 -10.12
CA VAL A 74 -11.66 9.42 -9.02
C VAL A 74 -10.34 10.18 -8.99
N ALA A 75 -9.22 9.47 -9.13
CA ALA A 75 -7.89 10.04 -9.28
C ALA A 75 -7.11 9.26 -10.33
N GLU A 76 -6.61 9.98 -11.33
CA GLU A 76 -5.81 9.41 -12.43
C GLU A 76 -4.57 8.67 -11.92
N PRO A 77 -4.10 7.63 -12.64
CA PRO A 77 -2.86 6.95 -12.31
C PRO A 77 -1.69 7.91 -12.13
N SER A 78 -1.03 7.82 -10.98
CA SER A 78 0.07 8.69 -10.59
C SER A 78 1.19 7.92 -9.92
N ASP A 79 2.39 8.48 -9.97
CA ASP A 79 3.57 7.84 -9.42
C ASP A 79 3.60 7.90 -7.89
N ILE A 80 3.87 6.75 -7.28
CA ILE A 80 4.28 6.61 -5.88
C ILE A 80 5.70 6.04 -5.81
N PRO A 81 6.37 6.04 -4.64
CA PRO A 81 7.75 5.55 -4.55
C PRO A 81 7.93 4.12 -5.06
N VAL A 82 6.98 3.23 -4.74
CA VAL A 82 7.04 1.79 -5.03
C VAL A 82 6.44 1.39 -6.38
N GLY A 83 5.75 2.29 -7.07
CA GLY A 83 5.03 1.96 -8.31
C GLY A 83 4.10 3.08 -8.76
N ARG A 84 2.89 2.72 -9.16
CA ARG A 84 1.81 3.65 -9.50
C ARG A 84 0.54 3.32 -8.75
N VAL A 85 -0.29 4.34 -8.57
CA VAL A 85 -1.59 4.22 -7.90
C VAL A 85 -2.65 4.99 -8.66
N ALA A 86 -3.86 4.44 -8.72
CA ALA A 86 -5.07 5.09 -9.19
C ALA A 86 -6.19 4.90 -8.17
N VAL A 87 -7.18 5.79 -8.20
CA VAL A 87 -8.40 5.66 -7.39
C VAL A 87 -9.61 5.68 -8.31
N VAL A 88 -10.47 4.70 -8.16
CA VAL A 88 -11.69 4.53 -8.96
C VAL A 88 -12.88 4.29 -8.04
N THR A 89 -14.10 4.49 -8.56
CA THR A 89 -15.31 3.93 -7.95
C THR A 89 -15.92 2.85 -8.81
N ASP A 90 -16.44 1.80 -8.18
CA ASP A 90 -17.30 0.83 -8.86
C ASP A 90 -18.70 1.42 -9.19
N PRO A 91 -19.57 0.69 -9.92
CA PRO A 91 -20.93 1.15 -10.23
C PRO A 91 -21.82 1.40 -9.02
N PHE A 92 -21.46 0.86 -7.85
CA PHE A 92 -22.21 0.97 -6.59
C PHE A 92 -21.72 2.14 -5.73
N GLY A 93 -20.65 2.83 -6.15
CA GLY A 93 -20.08 3.98 -5.45
C GLY A 93 -19.01 3.62 -4.42
N ASN A 94 -18.52 2.38 -4.38
CA ASN A 94 -17.40 2.01 -3.51
C ASN A 94 -16.09 2.50 -4.11
N GLU A 95 -15.30 3.24 -3.33
CA GLU A 95 -13.96 3.65 -3.72
C GLU A 95 -12.98 2.47 -3.61
N LEU A 96 -12.16 2.30 -4.63
CA LEU A 96 -11.15 1.26 -4.74
C LEU A 96 -9.81 1.92 -5.08
N VAL A 97 -8.77 1.57 -4.34
CA VAL A 97 -7.39 1.96 -4.65
C VAL A 97 -6.76 0.86 -5.48
N LEU A 98 -6.29 1.17 -6.68
CA LEU A 98 -5.54 0.24 -7.52
C LEU A 98 -4.08 0.61 -7.42
N VAL A 99 -3.24 -0.32 -6.96
CA VAL A 99 -1.81 -0.06 -6.75
C VAL A 99 -1.00 -1.14 -7.44
N ASP A 100 0.06 -0.73 -8.13
CA ASP A 100 1.12 -1.64 -8.55
C ASP A 100 2.42 -1.34 -7.80
N LEU A 101 3.34 -2.30 -7.85
CA LEU A 101 4.67 -2.23 -7.23
C LEU A 101 5.78 -2.24 -8.29
N SER A 102 5.52 -1.62 -9.44
CA SER A 102 6.40 -1.65 -10.63
C SER A 102 7.81 -1.06 -10.41
N LYS A 103 8.01 -0.28 -9.34
CA LYS A 103 9.32 0.30 -8.96
C LYS A 103 10.01 -0.47 -7.83
N GLY A 104 9.33 -1.42 -7.20
CA GLY A 104 9.86 -2.28 -6.14
C GLY A 104 9.07 -2.17 -4.84
N ARG A 105 9.68 -2.60 -3.74
CA ARG A 105 9.12 -2.56 -2.39
C ARG A 105 9.96 -1.65 -1.50
N TYR A 106 9.34 -1.15 -0.43
CA TYR A 106 10.08 -0.38 0.56
C TYR A 106 11.14 -1.23 1.24
N VAL A 107 12.34 -0.66 1.35
CA VAL A 107 13.43 -1.18 2.20
C VAL A 107 13.38 -0.43 3.51
N THR A 108 13.52 -1.15 4.62
CA THR A 108 13.40 -0.59 5.97
C THR A 108 14.64 -0.81 6.81
N ASP A 109 14.84 0.08 7.78
CA ASP A 109 15.78 -0.16 8.88
C ASP A 109 15.18 -1.14 9.92
N PRO A 110 15.93 -1.58 10.94
CA PRO A 110 15.39 -2.47 11.98
C PRO A 110 14.22 -1.90 12.80
N ALA A 111 13.95 -0.59 12.72
CA ALA A 111 12.80 0.04 13.36
C ALA A 111 11.56 0.10 12.43
N GLY A 112 11.67 -0.40 11.20
CA GLY A 112 10.62 -0.37 10.18
C GLY A 112 10.56 0.96 9.41
N THR A 113 11.49 1.88 9.62
CA THR A 113 11.50 3.17 8.90
C THR A 113 11.95 2.96 7.47
N VAL A 114 11.21 3.50 6.50
CA VAL A 114 11.58 3.43 5.08
C VAL A 114 12.90 4.17 4.84
N THR A 115 13.88 3.46 4.28
CA THR A 115 15.20 4.00 3.91
C THR A 115 15.42 4.03 2.40
N GLY A 116 14.60 3.31 1.63
CA GLY A 116 14.70 3.26 0.17
C GLY A 116 13.63 2.39 -0.47
N VAL A 117 13.81 2.11 -1.76
CA VAL A 117 12.99 1.18 -2.55
C VAL A 117 13.93 0.25 -3.30
N ALA A 118 13.64 -1.05 -3.29
CA ALA A 118 14.40 -2.07 -4.03
C ALA A 118 13.45 -2.99 -4.80
N ARG A 119 13.90 -3.49 -5.95
CA ARG A 119 13.16 -4.50 -6.72
C ARG A 119 13.46 -5.88 -6.15
N ASP A 120 12.49 -6.79 -6.24
CA ASP A 120 12.63 -8.16 -5.75
C ASP A 120 13.69 -8.97 -6.53
N ASP A 121 14.19 -8.47 -7.67
CA ASP A 121 15.16 -9.13 -8.56
C ASP A 121 16.65 -9.07 -8.13
N GLU A 122 16.97 -8.57 -6.93
CA GLU A 122 18.35 -8.60 -6.38
C GLU A 122 18.56 -9.65 -5.27
N GLY A 123 17.72 -10.71 -5.24
CA GLY A 123 17.65 -11.60 -4.09
C GLY A 123 17.58 -13.11 -4.36
N THR A 124 17.98 -13.66 -5.51
CA THR A 124 18.25 -15.12 -5.60
C THR A 124 19.25 -15.49 -6.71
N THR A 125 20.53 -15.29 -6.46
CA THR A 125 21.59 -16.19 -6.96
C THR A 125 22.74 -16.19 -5.97
N GLN A 126 22.67 -17.08 -4.96
CA GLN A 126 23.85 -17.76 -4.43
C GLN A 126 23.48 -18.96 -3.52
N ALA A 127 23.92 -20.15 -3.98
CA ALA A 127 24.38 -21.34 -3.24
C ALA A 127 23.42 -22.00 -2.21
N ARG A 128 23.16 -23.31 -2.21
CA ARG A 128 23.83 -24.50 -2.77
C ARG A 128 22.81 -25.54 -3.21
#